data_AF-A0A2D6MIQ5-F1
#
_entry.id   AF-A0A2D6MIQ5-F1
#
_cell.length_a   1.000
_cell.length_b   1.000
_cell.length_c   1.000
_cell.angle_alpha   90.00
_cell.angle_beta   90.00
_cell.angle_gamma   90.00
#
_symmetry.space_group_name_H-M   'P 1'
#
loop_
_entity.id
_entity.type
_entity.pdbx_description
1 polymer ?
#
loop_
_entity_poly.entity_id
_entity_poly.type
_entity_poly.pdbx_seq_one_letter_code
_entity_poly.pdbx_strand_id
1 'polypeptide(L)'
;MARRKYTKRSDYWKKFEKNFQYPNNPYESLAGQSDNFEPKLVGDSFYDYTAEAYSRGGGTGGTTDNRRNSIAIQPKLYGYNNIRGGLLPFQYALDGVNVREAIELCQKAYCNVAIFRNSIDMMADFANSALYLEGGTEKSRRFINSWFKRIGIWGLKDQFFREYYRSGNIFLFTVDGKFKADEFAKIRNLGLVAQTNKIPIKYILLNPFDVVAQRTTAFQVRFFSKLLSEYEIERLKDPKNEEDKELFDALPPKVKKRIRENSWTPSGVTVPLDPAKLRYA
;
A
#
# COMPACT_ATOMS: atom_id res chain seq x y z
N MET A 1 26.29 -43.66 68.85
CA MET A 1 27.04 -43.11 67.69
C MET A 1 26.77 -41.62 67.59
N ALA A 2 27.79 -40.79 67.81
CA ALA A 2 27.64 -39.33 67.86
C ALA A 2 27.48 -38.74 66.44
N ARG A 3 26.40 -37.96 66.23
CA ARG A 3 26.15 -37.22 64.98
C ARG A 3 27.20 -36.10 64.84
N ARG A 4 28.02 -36.14 63.78
CA ARG A 4 28.98 -35.07 63.46
C ARG A 4 28.24 -33.76 63.18
N LYS A 5 28.61 -32.69 63.89
CA LYS A 5 28.13 -31.31 63.69
C LYS A 5 28.59 -30.81 62.30
N TYR A 6 27.66 -30.39 61.46
CA TYR A 6 27.95 -29.80 60.15
C TYR A 6 28.46 -28.37 60.33
N THR A 7 29.75 -28.14 60.09
CA THR A 7 30.31 -26.78 60.01
C THR A 7 29.99 -26.20 58.63
N LYS A 8 29.21 -25.12 58.59
CA LYS A 8 28.95 -24.36 57.35
C LYS A 8 30.29 -23.95 56.71
N ARG A 9 30.35 -24.07 55.38
CA ARG A 9 31.51 -23.82 54.52
C ARG A 9 32.24 -22.53 54.91
N SER A 10 33.57 -22.56 54.90
CA SER A 10 34.44 -21.45 55.29
C SER A 10 34.15 -20.18 54.47
N ASP A 11 34.29 -19.01 55.11
CA ASP A 11 34.19 -17.68 54.47
C ASP A 11 35.26 -17.44 53.38
N TYR A 12 36.08 -18.44 53.05
CA TYR A 12 37.11 -18.41 52.02
C TYR A 12 36.54 -18.07 50.63
N TRP A 13 35.33 -18.55 50.31
CA TRP A 13 34.71 -18.32 49.00
C TRP A 13 34.11 -16.92 48.82
N LYS A 14 33.77 -16.21 49.91
CA LYS A 14 33.25 -14.82 49.83
C LYS A 14 34.32 -13.79 49.45
N LYS A 15 35.61 -14.17 49.48
CA LYS A 15 36.73 -13.29 49.11
C LYS A 15 36.81 -13.05 47.60
N PHE A 16 36.20 -13.91 46.79
CA PHE A 16 36.23 -13.81 45.33
C PHE A 16 35.03 -13.04 44.74
N GLU A 17 33.96 -12.81 45.50
CA GLU A 17 32.78 -12.08 45.01
C GLU A 17 32.99 -10.56 44.93
N LYS A 18 33.98 -10.00 45.65
CA LYS A 18 34.14 -8.55 45.76
C LYS A 18 35.12 -7.89 44.80
N ASN A 19 35.98 -8.62 44.07
CA ASN A 19 37.02 -8.00 43.22
C ASN A 19 37.42 -8.85 42.01
N PHE A 20 36.48 -9.41 41.25
CA PHE A 20 36.77 -9.93 39.91
C PHE A 20 36.55 -8.82 38.86
N GLN A 21 37.41 -7.79 38.90
CA GLN A 21 37.62 -6.91 37.74
C GLN A 21 38.82 -7.47 36.98
N TYR A 22 38.60 -7.92 35.75
CA TYR A 22 39.69 -8.24 34.84
C TYR A 22 40.44 -6.94 34.52
N PRO A 23 41.75 -6.82 34.77
CA PRO A 23 42.50 -5.69 34.27
C PRO A 23 42.67 -5.86 32.76
N ASN A 24 42.10 -4.92 32.00
CA ASN A 24 42.29 -4.72 30.56
C ASN A 24 41.66 -5.77 29.63
N ASN A 25 40.33 -5.87 29.64
CA ASN A 25 39.58 -6.30 28.44
C ASN A 25 39.26 -5.06 27.58
N PRO A 26 39.85 -4.90 26.38
CA PRO A 26 39.67 -3.70 25.54
C PRO A 26 38.26 -3.59 24.92
N TYR A 27 37.35 -4.51 25.26
CA TYR A 27 35.97 -4.54 24.78
C TYR A 27 34.95 -4.06 25.83
N GLU A 28 35.34 -3.86 27.09
CA GLU A 28 34.41 -3.46 28.16
C GLU A 28 34.16 -1.93 28.19
N SER A 29 35.10 -1.15 27.64
CA SER A 29 34.96 0.32 27.50
C SER A 29 33.98 0.77 26.41
N LEU A 30 33.44 -0.15 25.61
CA LEU A 30 32.36 0.11 24.63
C LEU A 30 30.99 -0.39 25.10
N ALA A 31 30.94 -1.21 26.15
CA ALA A 31 29.69 -1.76 26.70
C ALA A 31 29.12 -0.95 27.88
N GLY A 32 29.84 0.11 28.33
CA GLY A 32 29.47 0.95 29.48
C GLY A 32 29.00 2.37 29.13
N GLN A 33 29.02 2.77 27.85
CA GLN A 33 28.31 3.96 27.36
C GLN A 33 27.09 3.51 26.56
N SER A 34 26.12 2.91 27.26
CA SER A 34 24.75 3.01 26.80
C SER A 34 24.36 4.48 26.94
N ASP A 35 24.49 5.24 25.85
CA ASP A 35 23.60 6.39 25.67
C ASP A 35 22.20 5.89 26.01
N ASN A 36 21.58 6.49 27.04
CA ASN A 36 20.23 6.17 27.49
C ASN A 36 19.19 6.63 26.46
N PHE A 37 19.38 6.26 25.19
CA PHE A 37 18.40 6.37 24.15
C PHE A 37 17.70 5.02 24.04
N GLU A 38 16.81 4.76 24.98
CA GLU A 38 15.72 3.85 24.71
C GLU A 38 14.87 4.48 23.59
N PRO A 39 14.55 3.76 22.51
CA PRO A 39 13.64 4.27 21.49
C PRO A 39 12.25 4.44 22.13
N LYS A 40 11.99 5.61 22.68
CA LYS A 40 10.66 6.01 23.15
C LYS A 40 9.89 6.53 21.94
N LEU A 41 8.76 5.90 21.66
CA LEU A 41 7.75 6.47 20.78
C LEU A 41 7.29 7.79 21.42
N VAL A 42 7.46 8.91 20.72
CA VAL A 42 6.94 10.20 21.16
C VAL A 42 5.48 10.28 20.73
N GLY A 43 4.58 10.25 21.72
CA GLY A 43 3.12 10.28 21.53
C GLY A 43 2.44 9.06 22.15
N ASP A 44 1.14 9.16 22.39
CA ASP A 44 0.34 8.04 22.87
C ASP A 44 0.33 6.92 21.82
N SER A 45 0.39 5.66 22.27
CA SER A 45 0.22 4.51 21.39
C SER A 45 -1.16 4.61 20.72
N PHE A 46 -1.20 4.59 19.38
CA PHE A 46 -2.48 4.63 18.62
C PHE A 46 -3.43 3.48 19.01
N TYR A 47 -2.87 2.40 19.57
CA TYR A 47 -3.59 1.25 20.10
C TYR A 47 -3.28 1.13 21.60
N ASP A 48 -4.00 1.87 22.43
CA ASP A 48 -3.99 1.67 23.89
C ASP A 48 -5.01 0.57 24.25
N TYR A 49 -4.79 -0.62 23.71
CA TYR A 49 -5.53 -1.81 24.10
C TYR A 49 -4.65 -2.55 25.10
N THR A 50 -4.77 -2.17 26.38
CA THR A 50 -4.48 -3.14 27.44
C THR A 50 -5.33 -4.35 27.10
N ALA A 51 -4.68 -5.48 26.80
CA ALA A 51 -5.39 -6.74 26.69
C ALA A 51 -5.95 -7.06 28.07
N GLU A 52 -7.14 -6.56 28.37
CA GLU A 52 -7.97 -7.04 29.45
C GLU A 52 -8.41 -8.44 29.05
N ALA A 53 -7.51 -9.40 29.22
CA ALA A 53 -7.93 -10.78 29.39
C ALA A 53 -8.97 -10.75 30.49
N TYR A 54 -10.21 -11.09 30.13
CA TYR A 54 -11.36 -11.11 31.03
C TYR A 54 -11.06 -12.08 32.18
N SER A 55 -10.39 -11.58 33.21
CA SER A 55 -10.21 -12.31 34.45
C SER A 55 -11.56 -12.22 35.15
N ARG A 56 -12.36 -13.28 35.02
CA ARG A 56 -13.55 -13.45 35.85
C ARG A 56 -13.08 -13.36 37.30
N GLY A 57 -13.42 -12.24 37.94
CA GLY A 57 -13.12 -11.96 39.33
C GLY A 57 -13.43 -13.17 40.20
N GLY A 58 -12.42 -13.62 40.93
CA GLY A 58 -12.51 -14.75 41.82
C GLY A 58 -13.51 -14.47 42.93
N GLY A 59 -14.60 -15.23 42.94
CA GLY A 59 -15.29 -15.52 44.18
C GLY A 59 -14.36 -16.39 45.03
N THR A 60 -14.13 -15.97 46.27
CA THR A 60 -13.51 -16.76 47.35
C THR A 60 -14.32 -18.02 47.61
N GLY A 61 -14.09 -19.05 46.80
CA GLY A 61 -14.58 -20.41 46.99
C GLY A 61 -13.38 -21.34 46.98
N GLY A 62 -13.26 -22.17 48.02
CA GLY A 62 -12.14 -23.10 48.22
C GLY A 62 -11.76 -23.82 46.93
N THR A 63 -10.48 -23.77 46.59
CA THR A 63 -9.89 -24.41 45.43
C THR A 63 -10.09 -25.92 45.53
N THR A 64 -11.11 -26.46 44.88
CA THR A 64 -11.12 -27.88 44.54
C THR A 64 -10.06 -28.07 43.47
N ASP A 65 -9.01 -28.78 43.83
CA ASP A 65 -7.87 -29.12 42.99
C ASP A 65 -8.34 -30.08 41.87
N ASN A 66 -9.01 -29.50 40.88
CA ASN A 66 -9.48 -30.24 39.72
C ASN A 66 -8.26 -30.57 38.87
N ARG A 67 -7.87 -31.84 38.87
CA ARG A 67 -6.88 -32.40 37.93
C ARG A 67 -7.31 -32.08 36.50
N ARG A 68 -6.81 -30.98 35.94
CA ARG A 68 -6.99 -30.62 34.53
C ARG A 68 -5.87 -31.26 33.73
N ASN A 69 -6.25 -31.89 32.62
CA ASN A 69 -5.29 -32.52 31.73
C ASN A 69 -4.49 -31.44 30.98
N SER A 70 -3.23 -31.21 31.38
CA SER A 70 -2.35 -30.22 30.75
C SER A 70 -2.03 -30.54 29.28
N ILE A 71 -2.16 -31.81 28.86
CA ILE A 71 -2.02 -32.21 27.45
C ILE A 71 -3.13 -31.60 26.57
N ALA A 72 -4.31 -31.32 27.13
CA ALA A 72 -5.40 -30.65 26.40
C ALA A 72 -5.22 -29.12 26.32
N ILE A 73 -4.26 -28.55 27.07
CA ILE A 73 -3.92 -27.12 27.09
C ILE A 73 -2.53 -26.97 26.47
N GLN A 74 -2.36 -27.42 25.23
CA GLN A 74 -1.15 -27.06 24.50
C GLN A 74 -1.27 -25.61 24.02
N PRO A 75 -0.22 -24.78 24.14
CA PRO A 75 -0.20 -23.49 23.46
C PRO A 75 -0.39 -23.78 21.96
N LYS A 76 -1.27 -23.01 21.30
CA LYS A 76 -1.49 -23.15 19.87
C LYS A 76 -0.16 -23.01 19.14
N LEU A 77 0.37 -24.12 18.62
CA LEU A 77 1.56 -24.10 17.78
C LEU A 77 1.25 -23.19 16.58
N TYR A 78 2.11 -22.20 16.35
CA TYR A 78 1.94 -21.18 15.31
C TYR A 78 0.75 -20.22 15.51
N GLY A 79 0.66 -19.62 16.71
CA GLY A 79 -0.13 -18.40 16.90
C GLY A 79 0.20 -17.35 15.84
N TYR A 80 -0.81 -16.86 15.14
CA TYR A 80 -0.71 -15.81 14.11
C TYR A 80 0.05 -16.19 12.83
N ASN A 81 0.18 -17.48 12.48
CA ASN A 81 0.87 -17.89 11.25
C ASN A 81 0.32 -17.21 9.99
N ASN A 82 -1.00 -17.01 9.91
CA ASN A 82 -1.65 -16.35 8.79
C ASN A 82 -1.23 -14.87 8.64
N ILE A 83 -0.92 -14.19 9.74
CA ILE A 83 -0.43 -12.80 9.74
C ILE A 83 1.07 -12.80 9.42
N ARG A 84 1.81 -13.76 9.97
CA ARG A 84 3.26 -13.88 9.77
C ARG A 84 3.64 -14.29 8.34
N GLY A 85 2.78 -15.07 7.68
CA GLY A 85 2.86 -15.39 6.25
C GLY A 85 2.21 -14.33 5.34
N GLY A 86 1.68 -13.24 5.91
CA GLY A 86 1.13 -12.14 5.14
C GLY A 86 2.22 -11.38 4.38
N LEU A 87 1.92 -10.94 3.16
CA LEU A 87 2.85 -10.19 2.33
C LEU A 87 2.98 -8.75 2.85
N LEU A 88 4.21 -8.31 3.11
CA LEU A 88 4.50 -6.90 3.36
C LEU A 88 4.80 -6.18 2.03
N PRO A 89 4.31 -4.94 1.81
CA PRO A 89 4.50 -4.22 0.54
C PRO A 89 5.96 -3.97 0.13
N PHE A 90 6.88 -4.04 1.09
CA PHE A 90 8.31 -3.72 0.92
C PHE A 90 9.24 -4.92 1.16
N GLN A 91 8.69 -6.09 1.47
CA GLN A 91 9.48 -7.29 1.70
C GLN A 91 9.13 -8.34 0.65
N TYR A 92 10.15 -8.84 -0.04
CA TYR A 92 10.03 -10.05 -0.84
C TYR A 92 9.77 -11.19 0.15
N ALA A 93 8.56 -11.77 0.14
CA ALA A 93 8.26 -12.94 0.94
C ALA A 93 9.20 -14.09 0.53
N LEU A 94 9.51 -14.98 1.48
CA LEU A 94 10.36 -16.15 1.25
C LEU A 94 9.82 -17.04 0.10
N ASP A 95 8.50 -17.01 -0.10
CA ASP A 95 7.75 -17.73 -1.15
C ASP A 95 7.74 -17.04 -2.52
N GLY A 96 8.38 -15.87 -2.68
CA GLY A 96 8.53 -15.19 -3.97
C GLY A 96 7.32 -14.39 -4.47
N VAL A 97 6.18 -14.41 -3.75
CA VAL A 97 4.97 -13.69 -4.15
C VAL A 97 5.18 -12.18 -4.07
N ASN A 98 5.20 -11.52 -5.22
CA ASN A 98 5.31 -10.07 -5.33
C ASN A 98 3.93 -9.39 -5.30
N VAL A 99 3.85 -8.12 -4.88
CA VAL A 99 2.59 -7.34 -4.98
C VAL A 99 2.04 -7.33 -6.40
N ARG A 100 2.92 -7.31 -7.40
CA ARG A 100 2.56 -7.44 -8.82
C ARG A 100 1.90 -8.77 -9.16
N GLU A 101 2.41 -9.86 -8.60
CA GLU A 101 1.86 -11.20 -8.80
C GLU A 101 0.51 -11.35 -8.08
N ALA A 102 0.37 -10.76 -6.89
CA ALA A 102 -0.91 -10.71 -6.18
C ALA A 102 -1.99 -9.98 -6.99
N ILE A 103 -1.63 -8.84 -7.61
CA ILE A 103 -2.53 -8.12 -8.53
C ILE A 103 -2.90 -9.03 -9.71
N GLU A 104 -1.93 -9.65 -10.37
CA GLU A 104 -2.19 -10.56 -11.50
C GLU A 104 -3.11 -11.73 -11.12
N LEU A 105 -2.91 -12.34 -9.95
CA LEU A 105 -3.75 -13.43 -9.46
C LEU A 105 -5.19 -12.97 -9.19
N CYS A 106 -5.39 -11.81 -8.57
CA CYS A 106 -6.73 -11.23 -8.39
C CYS A 106 -7.38 -10.90 -9.75
N GLN A 107 -6.57 -10.48 -10.72
CA GLN A 107 -7.04 -10.23 -12.07
C GLN A 107 -7.53 -11.49 -12.78
N LYS A 108 -6.76 -12.58 -12.68
CA LYS A 108 -7.15 -13.90 -13.20
C LYS A 108 -8.35 -14.47 -12.47
N ALA A 109 -8.43 -14.31 -11.15
CA ALA A 109 -9.56 -14.75 -10.35
C ALA A 109 -10.86 -14.06 -10.79
N TYR A 110 -10.83 -12.75 -11.06
CA TYR A 110 -11.99 -12.02 -11.59
C TYR A 110 -12.47 -12.52 -12.95
N CYS A 111 -11.56 -12.90 -13.85
CA CYS A 111 -11.96 -13.40 -15.17
C CYS A 111 -12.43 -14.86 -15.15
N ASN A 112 -11.87 -15.69 -14.26
CA ASN A 112 -12.05 -17.15 -14.30
C ASN A 112 -13.00 -17.69 -13.22
N VAL A 113 -13.14 -17.01 -12.08
CA VAL A 113 -13.91 -17.49 -10.92
C VAL A 113 -15.20 -16.69 -10.80
N ALA A 114 -16.32 -17.30 -11.19
CA ALA A 114 -17.62 -16.63 -11.25
C ALA A 114 -18.09 -16.06 -9.90
N ILE A 115 -17.87 -16.78 -8.80
CA ILE A 115 -18.28 -16.32 -7.47
C ILE A 115 -17.52 -15.06 -7.04
N PHE A 116 -16.24 -14.96 -7.41
CA PHE A 116 -15.39 -13.81 -7.12
C PHE A 116 -15.83 -12.60 -7.96
N ARG A 117 -16.05 -12.81 -9.26
CA ARG A 117 -16.59 -11.79 -10.16
C ARG A 117 -17.92 -11.23 -9.67
N ASN A 118 -18.88 -12.10 -9.38
CA ASN A 118 -20.22 -11.68 -8.93
C ASN A 118 -20.17 -10.90 -7.62
N SER A 119 -19.30 -11.31 -6.69
CA SER A 119 -19.13 -10.59 -5.42
C SER A 119 -18.62 -9.17 -5.64
N ILE A 120 -17.61 -9.01 -6.51
CA ILE A 120 -17.06 -7.69 -6.86
C ILE A 120 -18.09 -6.84 -7.59
N ASP A 121 -18.82 -7.42 -8.54
CA ASP A 121 -19.86 -6.72 -9.30
C ASP A 121 -20.96 -6.20 -8.37
N MET A 122 -21.44 -7.02 -7.43
CA MET A 122 -22.43 -6.59 -6.43
C MET A 122 -21.90 -5.48 -5.51
N MET A 123 -20.64 -5.56 -5.07
CA MET A 123 -20.02 -4.51 -4.23
C MET A 123 -19.87 -3.20 -5.01
N ALA A 124 -19.45 -3.26 -6.27
CA ALA A 124 -19.31 -2.09 -7.13
C ALA A 124 -20.67 -1.44 -7.42
N ASP A 125 -21.70 -2.24 -7.72
CA ASP A 125 -23.06 -1.76 -7.96
C ASP A 125 -23.63 -1.04 -6.72
N PHE A 126 -23.40 -1.58 -5.52
CA PHE A 126 -23.85 -0.95 -4.27
C PHE A 126 -23.08 0.35 -3.95
N ALA A 127 -21.77 0.38 -4.22
CA ALA A 127 -20.95 1.58 -4.04
C ALA A 127 -21.28 2.68 -5.07
N ASN A 128 -21.89 2.32 -6.20
CA ASN A 128 -22.24 3.26 -7.25
C ASN A 128 -23.55 4.02 -6.95
N SER A 129 -23.56 4.82 -5.87
CA SER A 129 -24.68 5.69 -5.52
C SER A 129 -24.73 6.99 -6.33
N ALA A 130 -25.91 7.60 -6.44
CA ALA A 130 -26.04 8.90 -7.10
C ALA A 130 -25.28 9.99 -6.31
N LEU A 131 -24.55 10.85 -7.03
CA LEU A 131 -23.83 11.98 -6.43
C LEU A 131 -24.77 13.18 -6.30
N TYR A 132 -24.92 13.69 -5.08
CA TYR A 132 -25.66 14.92 -4.80
C TYR A 132 -24.68 16.06 -4.48
N LEU A 133 -24.84 17.18 -5.18
CA LEU A 133 -24.03 18.37 -4.94
C LEU A 133 -24.73 19.24 -3.89
N GLU A 134 -24.15 19.32 -2.70
CA GLU A 134 -24.61 20.20 -1.64
C GLU A 134 -23.87 21.55 -1.68
N GLY A 135 -24.61 22.65 -1.53
CA GLY A 135 -24.08 24.01 -1.55
C GLY A 135 -23.85 24.63 -2.94
N GLY A 136 -23.30 25.86 -2.93
CA GLY A 136 -22.96 26.63 -4.14
C GLY A 136 -24.13 27.32 -4.84
N THR A 137 -23.82 28.07 -5.91
CA THR A 137 -24.86 28.72 -6.73
C THR A 137 -25.56 27.71 -7.64
N GLU A 138 -26.81 27.98 -8.03
CA GLU A 138 -27.53 27.14 -8.98
C GLU A 138 -26.79 27.00 -10.32
N LYS A 139 -26.14 28.08 -10.79
CA LYS A 139 -25.34 28.08 -12.01
C LYS A 139 -24.12 27.16 -11.90
N SER A 140 -23.42 27.18 -10.76
CA SER A 140 -22.27 26.30 -10.50
C SER A 140 -22.69 24.83 -10.45
N ARG A 141 -23.82 24.51 -9.81
CA ARG A 141 -24.38 23.14 -9.79
C ARG A 141 -24.75 22.65 -11.19
N ARG A 142 -25.39 23.49 -12.01
CA ARG A 142 -25.70 23.16 -13.40
C ARG A 142 -24.44 22.90 -14.22
N PHE A 143 -23.38 23.69 -14.02
CA PHE A 143 -22.09 23.46 -14.67
C PHE A 143 -21.47 22.12 -14.28
N ILE A 144 -21.35 21.82 -12.98
CA ILE A 144 -20.76 20.56 -12.50
C ILE A 144 -21.57 19.35 -12.98
N ASN A 145 -22.90 19.43 -12.98
CA ASN A 145 -23.75 18.37 -13.52
C ASN A 145 -23.52 18.13 -15.03
N SER A 146 -23.35 19.19 -15.81
CA SER A 146 -22.98 19.08 -17.23
C SER A 146 -21.58 18.49 -17.41
N TRP A 147 -20.65 18.84 -16.54
CA TRP A 147 -19.29 18.30 -16.54
C TRP A 147 -19.24 16.81 -16.16
N PHE A 148 -20.02 16.38 -15.16
CA PHE A 148 -20.21 14.97 -14.80
C PHE A 148 -20.76 14.15 -15.96
N LYS A 149 -21.71 14.71 -16.72
CA LYS A 149 -22.21 14.08 -17.95
C LYS A 149 -21.11 13.98 -19.02
N ARG A 150 -20.28 15.02 -19.18
CA ARG A 150 -19.18 15.02 -20.17
C ARG A 150 -18.11 13.97 -19.88
N ILE A 151 -17.75 13.82 -18.60
CA ILE A 151 -16.76 12.81 -18.17
C ILE A 151 -17.34 11.39 -18.23
N GLY A 152 -18.66 11.25 -18.12
CA GLY A 152 -19.30 9.95 -17.93
C GLY A 152 -19.05 9.42 -16.52
N ILE A 153 -19.30 10.25 -15.49
CA ILE A 153 -18.95 9.95 -14.09
C ILE A 153 -19.48 8.60 -13.61
N TRP A 154 -20.65 8.16 -14.10
CA TRP A 154 -21.25 6.88 -13.71
C TRP A 154 -20.36 5.69 -14.10
N GLY A 155 -19.90 5.67 -15.35
CA GLY A 155 -19.00 4.62 -15.85
C GLY A 155 -17.61 4.72 -15.21
N LEU A 156 -17.14 5.94 -14.92
CA LEU A 156 -15.87 6.14 -14.21
C LEU A 156 -15.93 5.58 -12.78
N LYS A 157 -17.01 5.85 -12.03
CA LYS A 157 -17.21 5.32 -10.67
C LYS A 157 -17.30 3.80 -10.67
N ASP A 158 -18.06 3.24 -11.61
CA ASP A 158 -18.19 1.79 -11.76
C ASP A 158 -16.82 1.12 -12.00
N GLN A 159 -16.03 1.63 -12.96
CA GLN A 159 -14.68 1.15 -13.23
C GLN A 159 -13.73 1.35 -12.03
N PHE A 160 -13.83 2.49 -11.35
CA PHE A 160 -13.05 2.79 -10.16
C PHE A 160 -13.31 1.76 -9.05
N PHE A 161 -14.58 1.52 -8.70
CA PHE A 161 -14.93 0.58 -7.64
C PHE A 161 -14.61 -0.87 -8.00
N ARG A 162 -14.79 -1.27 -9.26
CA ARG A 162 -14.38 -2.59 -9.74
C ARG A 162 -12.88 -2.83 -9.53
N GLU A 163 -12.03 -1.88 -9.92
CA GLU A 163 -10.58 -2.03 -9.73
C GLU A 163 -10.15 -1.88 -8.27
N TYR A 164 -10.85 -1.05 -7.49
CA TYR A 164 -10.65 -0.93 -6.05
C TYR A 164 -10.86 -2.27 -5.35
N TYR A 165 -12.02 -2.91 -5.56
CA TYR A 165 -12.35 -4.17 -4.90
C TYR A 165 -11.57 -5.36 -5.48
N ARG A 166 -11.08 -5.26 -6.72
CA ARG A 166 -10.27 -6.30 -7.36
C ARG A 166 -8.82 -6.31 -6.89
N SER A 167 -8.14 -5.16 -6.87
CA SER A 167 -6.69 -5.08 -6.69
C SER A 167 -6.23 -4.14 -5.59
N GLY A 168 -7.15 -3.33 -5.04
CA GLY A 168 -6.86 -2.32 -4.02
C GLY A 168 -5.99 -1.15 -4.49
N ASN A 169 -5.52 -1.16 -5.74
CA ASN A 169 -4.63 -0.14 -6.29
C ASN A 169 -5.28 0.50 -7.52
N ILE A 170 -5.41 1.83 -7.53
CA ILE A 170 -6.07 2.52 -8.62
C ILE A 170 -5.17 3.63 -9.17
N PHE A 171 -5.09 3.67 -10.50
CA PHE A 171 -4.37 4.72 -11.22
C PHE A 171 -5.30 5.35 -12.25
N LEU A 172 -5.58 6.65 -12.08
CA LEU A 172 -6.37 7.45 -13.01
C LEU A 172 -5.46 8.50 -13.66
N PHE A 173 -5.43 8.51 -14.98
CA PHE A 173 -4.72 9.51 -15.76
C PHE A 173 -5.69 10.57 -16.29
N THR A 174 -5.44 11.84 -15.98
CA THR A 174 -6.30 12.94 -16.40
C THR A 174 -5.91 13.49 -17.78
N VAL A 175 -6.90 13.61 -18.66
CA VAL A 175 -6.76 14.29 -19.93
C VAL A 175 -7.45 15.65 -19.82
N ASP A 176 -6.63 16.69 -19.76
CA ASP A 176 -7.10 18.06 -19.62
C ASP A 176 -7.46 18.68 -20.97
N GLY A 177 -8.60 19.37 -21.03
CA GLY A 177 -8.93 20.27 -22.13
C GLY A 177 -8.68 21.72 -21.76
N LYS A 178 -8.34 22.52 -22.77
CA LYS A 178 -8.18 23.98 -22.65
C LYS A 178 -9.47 24.67 -23.08
N PHE A 179 -9.94 25.67 -22.33
CA PHE A 179 -11.06 26.52 -22.77
C PHE A 179 -10.58 27.77 -23.51
N LYS A 180 -11.47 28.35 -24.31
CA LYS A 180 -11.28 29.71 -24.82
C LYS A 180 -11.33 30.70 -23.65
N ALA A 181 -10.55 31.78 -23.72
CA ALA A 181 -10.41 32.75 -22.64
C ALA A 181 -11.78 33.34 -22.18
N ASP A 182 -12.70 33.55 -23.12
CA ASP A 182 -14.03 34.10 -22.84
C ASP A 182 -14.93 33.14 -22.03
N GLU A 183 -14.78 31.83 -22.25
CA GLU A 183 -15.51 30.80 -21.50
C GLU A 183 -14.90 30.61 -20.11
N PHE A 184 -13.58 30.74 -20.00
CA PHE A 184 -12.88 30.69 -18.71
C PHE A 184 -13.28 31.83 -17.78
N ALA A 185 -13.46 33.05 -18.30
CA ALA A 185 -13.98 34.18 -17.53
C ALA A 185 -15.39 33.90 -16.98
N LYS A 186 -16.26 33.24 -17.76
CA LYS A 186 -17.59 32.82 -17.29
C LYS A 186 -17.51 31.76 -16.21
N ILE A 187 -16.58 30.81 -16.30
CA ILE A 187 -16.37 29.75 -15.28
C ILE A 187 -15.80 30.34 -13.98
N ARG A 188 -14.84 31.26 -14.06
CA ARG A 188 -14.28 31.95 -12.88
C ARG A 188 -15.35 32.71 -12.10
N ASN A 189 -16.30 33.33 -12.81
CA ASN A 189 -17.44 34.03 -12.19
C ASN A 189 -18.43 33.08 -11.48
N LEU A 190 -18.31 31.75 -11.64
CA LEU A 190 -19.11 30.74 -10.91
C LEU A 190 -18.54 30.40 -9.52
N GLY A 191 -17.50 31.10 -9.06
CA GLY A 191 -16.87 30.86 -7.75
C GLY A 191 -15.99 29.61 -7.70
N LEU A 192 -15.71 28.99 -8.85
CA LEU A 192 -14.70 27.95 -8.96
C LEU A 192 -13.33 28.62 -8.97
N VAL A 193 -12.52 28.39 -7.94
CA VAL A 193 -11.11 28.83 -7.87
C VAL A 193 -10.27 27.97 -8.82
N ALA A 194 -10.56 28.06 -10.12
CA ALA A 194 -9.73 27.43 -11.14
C ALA A 194 -8.50 28.32 -11.36
N GLN A 195 -7.36 27.94 -10.80
CA GLN A 195 -6.10 28.66 -11.00
C GLN A 195 -5.53 28.50 -12.42
N THR A 196 -6.04 27.54 -13.19
CA THR A 196 -5.56 27.24 -14.55
C THR A 196 -6.71 27.05 -15.53
N ASN A 197 -6.49 27.43 -16.79
CA ASN A 197 -7.46 27.31 -17.89
C ASN A 197 -7.59 25.85 -18.41
N LYS A 198 -7.46 24.88 -17.50
CA LYS A 198 -7.45 23.45 -17.80
C LYS A 198 -8.43 22.74 -16.87
N ILE A 199 -9.35 21.98 -17.45
CA ILE A 199 -10.25 21.10 -16.70
C ILE A 199 -10.13 19.70 -17.30
N PRO A 200 -10.07 18.65 -16.47
CA PRO A 200 -10.10 17.28 -16.97
C PRO A 200 -11.41 16.99 -17.69
N ILE A 201 -11.30 16.55 -18.95
CA ILE A 201 -12.43 16.17 -19.80
C ILE A 201 -12.63 14.66 -19.80
N LYS A 202 -11.53 13.90 -19.65
CA LYS A 202 -11.55 12.44 -19.64
C LYS A 202 -10.59 11.93 -18.57
N TYR A 203 -11.03 10.87 -17.89
CA TYR A 203 -10.19 10.09 -17.00
C TYR A 203 -9.95 8.74 -17.66
N ILE A 204 -8.69 8.33 -17.72
CA ILE A 204 -8.30 7.03 -18.26
C ILE A 204 -7.85 6.20 -17.07
N LEU A 205 -8.57 5.12 -16.79
CA LEU A 205 -8.14 4.15 -15.81
C LEU A 205 -6.98 3.33 -16.38
N LEU A 206 -5.85 3.34 -15.68
CA LEU A 206 -4.68 2.54 -16.02
C LEU A 206 -4.74 1.23 -15.26
N ASN A 207 -4.39 0.14 -15.95
CA ASN A 207 -4.26 -1.16 -15.33
C ASN A 207 -3.13 -1.13 -14.28
N PRO A 208 -3.39 -1.45 -13.00
CA PRO A 208 -2.38 -1.41 -11.95
C PRO A 208 -1.23 -2.40 -12.19
N PHE A 209 -1.46 -3.50 -12.90
CA PHE A 209 -0.40 -4.45 -13.27
C PHE A 209 0.67 -3.80 -14.14
N ASP A 210 0.28 -2.89 -15.03
CA ASP A 210 1.16 -2.23 -15.97
C ASP A 210 1.87 -1.01 -15.35
N VAL A 211 1.56 -0.63 -14.11
CA VAL A 211 2.17 0.55 -13.47
C VAL A 211 3.34 0.13 -12.59
N VAL A 212 4.50 0.75 -12.82
CA VAL A 212 5.74 0.51 -12.07
C VAL A 212 6.15 1.81 -11.38
N ALA A 213 6.37 1.75 -10.07
CA ALA A 213 6.95 2.86 -9.33
C ALA A 213 8.46 2.92 -9.58
N GLN A 214 8.97 4.07 -9.98
CA GLN A 214 10.41 4.34 -10.00
C GLN A 214 10.86 4.63 -8.58
N ARG A 215 11.94 3.97 -8.14
CA ARG A 215 12.50 4.18 -6.80
C ARG A 215 12.92 5.64 -6.66
N THR A 216 12.27 6.34 -5.74
CA THR A 216 12.76 7.61 -5.19
C THR A 216 12.94 7.43 -3.69
N THR A 217 14.01 8.02 -3.15
CA THR A 217 14.32 8.01 -1.72
C THR A 217 13.37 8.93 -0.92
N ALA A 218 12.63 9.80 -1.60
CA ALA A 218 11.67 10.71 -0.99
C ALA A 218 10.23 10.19 -1.13
N PHE A 219 9.55 9.97 -0.01
CA PHE A 219 8.16 9.49 0.06
C PHE A 219 7.13 10.41 -0.63
N GLN A 220 7.52 11.63 -1.03
CA GLN A 220 6.60 12.71 -1.38
C GLN A 220 6.22 12.78 -2.87
N VAL A 221 7.03 12.24 -3.79
CA VAL A 221 6.73 12.23 -5.24
C VAL A 221 7.07 10.87 -5.82
N ARG A 222 6.08 9.98 -5.87
CA ARG A 222 6.22 8.69 -6.55
C ARG A 222 6.13 8.93 -8.05
N PHE A 223 7.26 8.81 -8.75
CA PHE A 223 7.28 8.77 -10.21
C PHE A 223 6.80 7.40 -10.66
N PHE A 224 5.71 7.36 -11.42
CA PHE A 224 5.18 6.12 -11.98
C PHE A 224 5.53 6.05 -13.47
N SER A 225 5.78 4.84 -13.95
CA SER A 225 5.90 4.54 -15.37
C SER A 225 4.89 3.47 -15.74
N LYS A 226 4.31 3.59 -16.93
CA LYS A 226 3.54 2.51 -17.54
C LYS A 226 4.51 1.57 -18.26
N LEU A 227 4.46 0.30 -17.94
CA LEU A 227 5.06 -0.78 -18.71
C LEU A 227 4.22 -1.01 -19.96
N LEU A 228 4.88 -1.03 -21.12
CA LEU A 228 4.23 -1.40 -22.37
C LEU A 228 4.19 -2.91 -22.52
N SER A 229 3.04 -3.42 -22.95
CA SER A 229 2.91 -4.82 -23.36
C SER A 229 3.61 -5.08 -24.69
N GLU A 230 3.95 -6.34 -24.97
CA GLU A 230 4.53 -6.74 -26.26
C GLU A 230 3.66 -6.30 -27.44
N TYR A 231 2.34 -6.46 -27.31
CA TYR A 231 1.37 -6.04 -28.30
C TYR A 231 1.41 -4.52 -28.58
N GLU A 232 1.52 -3.71 -27.53
CA GLU A 232 1.66 -2.25 -27.67
C GLU A 232 3.00 -1.88 -28.33
N ILE A 233 4.07 -2.60 -28.03
CA ILE A 233 5.40 -2.38 -28.62
C ILE A 233 5.37 -2.70 -30.12
N GLU A 234 4.81 -3.84 -30.53
CA GLU A 234 4.67 -4.22 -31.94
C GLU A 234 3.83 -3.19 -32.72
N ARG A 235 2.72 -2.75 -32.13
CA ARG A 235 1.83 -1.75 -32.74
C ARG A 235 2.49 -0.38 -32.87
N LEU A 236 3.34 0.00 -31.90
CA LEU A 236 4.11 1.25 -31.95
C LEU A 236 5.32 1.18 -32.88
N LYS A 237 5.85 -0.04 -33.12
CA LYS A 237 6.95 -0.28 -34.06
C LYS A 237 6.47 -0.17 -35.51
N ASP A 238 5.34 -0.80 -35.81
CA ASP A 238 4.68 -0.75 -37.12
C ASP A 238 3.26 -0.16 -37.00
N PRO A 239 3.13 1.18 -36.86
CA PRO A 239 1.84 1.83 -36.66
C PRO A 239 0.97 1.70 -37.91
N LYS A 240 -0.13 0.95 -37.77
CA LYS A 240 -1.10 0.73 -38.85
C LYS A 240 -2.13 1.85 -38.96
N ASN A 241 -2.54 2.41 -37.82
CA ASN A 241 -3.57 3.45 -37.77
C ASN A 241 -2.97 4.86 -37.62
N GLU A 242 -3.72 5.89 -37.99
CA GLU A 242 -3.30 7.30 -37.82
C GLU A 242 -3.08 7.64 -36.33
N GLU A 243 -3.96 7.12 -35.46
CA GLU A 243 -3.84 7.26 -34.00
C GLU A 243 -2.53 6.66 -33.46
N ASP A 244 -2.05 5.57 -34.05
CA ASP A 244 -0.82 4.89 -33.62
C ASP A 244 0.41 5.72 -33.98
N LYS A 245 0.36 6.42 -35.12
CA LYS A 245 1.40 7.36 -35.54
C LYS A 245 1.44 8.56 -34.61
N GLU A 246 0.29 9.15 -34.31
CA GLU A 246 0.20 10.28 -33.37
C GLU A 246 0.69 9.89 -31.96
N LEU A 247 0.32 8.69 -31.49
CA LEU A 247 0.76 8.17 -30.21
C LEU A 247 2.27 7.96 -30.19
N PHE A 248 2.83 7.32 -31.23
CA PHE A 248 4.27 7.14 -31.35
C PHE A 248 4.98 8.49 -31.33
N ASP A 249 4.46 9.47 -32.07
CA ASP A 249 5.04 10.81 -32.18
C ASP A 249 5.00 11.60 -30.87
N ALA A 250 3.97 11.38 -30.03
CA ALA A 250 3.87 11.97 -28.71
C ALA A 250 4.87 11.38 -27.69
N LEU A 251 5.50 10.24 -27.97
CA LEU A 251 6.42 9.59 -27.02
C LEU A 251 7.76 10.34 -26.88
N PRO A 252 8.40 10.29 -25.69
CA PRO A 252 9.73 10.85 -25.49
C PRO A 252 10.76 10.23 -26.44
N PRO A 253 11.76 10.99 -26.91
CA PRO A 253 12.75 10.50 -27.89
C PRO A 253 13.54 9.29 -27.40
N LYS A 254 13.77 9.19 -26.08
CA LYS A 254 14.42 8.03 -25.44
C LYS A 254 13.57 6.75 -25.51
N VAL A 255 12.25 6.87 -25.55
CA VAL A 255 11.34 5.71 -25.64
C VAL A 255 11.18 5.28 -27.09
N LYS A 256 11.04 6.24 -28.02
CA LYS A 256 11.04 5.98 -29.48
C LYS A 256 12.25 5.17 -29.95
N LYS A 257 13.45 5.54 -29.49
CA LYS A 257 14.69 4.80 -29.80
C LYS A 257 14.63 3.37 -29.27
N ARG A 258 14.21 3.19 -28.02
CA ARG A 258 14.09 1.86 -27.39
C ARG A 258 13.10 0.95 -28.11
N ILE A 259 11.96 1.47 -28.56
CA ILE A 259 10.96 0.71 -29.34
C ILE A 259 11.55 0.26 -30.69
N ARG A 260 12.33 1.11 -31.36
CA ARG A 260 12.94 0.78 -32.65
C ARG A 260 14.14 -0.17 -32.54
N GLU A 261 14.95 -0.03 -31.50
CA GLU A 261 16.21 -0.76 -31.31
C GLU A 261 16.01 -2.17 -30.73
N ASN A 262 14.78 -2.59 -30.40
CA ASN A 262 14.50 -3.90 -29.78
C ASN A 262 15.41 -4.18 -28.56
N SER A 263 15.75 -3.15 -27.77
CA SER A 263 16.59 -3.34 -26.58
C SER A 263 15.78 -4.01 -25.47
N TRP A 264 15.76 -5.35 -25.51
CA TRP A 264 15.12 -6.19 -24.51
C TRP A 264 15.79 -5.96 -23.15
N THR A 265 15.06 -5.36 -22.22
CA THR A 265 15.44 -5.37 -20.80
C THR A 265 14.49 -6.32 -20.08
N PRO A 266 14.94 -7.08 -19.07
CA PRO A 266 14.06 -7.94 -18.26
C PRO A 266 12.87 -7.17 -17.62
N SER A 267 13.01 -5.85 -17.49
CA SER A 267 11.99 -4.92 -16.99
C SER A 267 11.02 -4.40 -18.04
N GLY A 268 11.18 -4.75 -19.33
CA GLY A 268 10.39 -4.26 -20.46
C GLY A 268 10.56 -2.77 -20.78
N VAL A 269 9.79 -2.27 -21.76
CA VAL A 269 9.84 -0.85 -22.17
C VAL A 269 8.85 -0.03 -21.33
N THR A 270 9.35 0.96 -20.60
CA THR A 270 8.53 1.80 -19.72
C THR A 270 8.36 3.22 -20.26
N VAL A 271 7.14 3.75 -20.23
CA VAL A 271 6.80 5.14 -20.53
C VAL A 271 6.57 5.90 -19.22
N PRO A 272 7.29 7.01 -18.95
CA PRO A 272 7.07 7.79 -17.74
C PRO A 272 5.69 8.45 -17.76
N LEU A 273 4.96 8.37 -16.65
CA LEU A 273 3.67 9.04 -16.48
C LEU A 273 3.89 10.40 -15.82
N ASP A 274 3.17 11.41 -16.31
CA ASP A 274 3.21 12.75 -15.74
C ASP A 274 2.59 12.77 -14.33
N PRO A 275 3.36 13.08 -13.27
CA PRO A 275 2.86 13.07 -11.89
C PRO A 275 1.77 14.12 -11.66
N ALA A 276 1.72 15.20 -12.44
CA ALA A 276 0.69 16.24 -12.29
C ALA A 276 -0.69 15.76 -12.74
N LYS A 277 -0.73 14.84 -13.70
CA LYS A 277 -1.95 14.28 -14.32
C LYS A 277 -2.36 12.94 -13.73
N LEU A 278 -1.47 12.29 -13.00
CA LEU A 278 -1.78 11.02 -12.36
C LEU A 278 -2.47 11.25 -11.02
N ARG A 279 -3.59 10.56 -10.81
CA ARG A 279 -4.29 10.43 -9.54
C ARG A 279 -4.25 8.96 -9.14
N TYR A 280 -3.94 8.69 -7.88
CA TYR A 280 -3.84 7.32 -7.37
C TYR A 280 -4.41 7.22 -5.96
N ALA A 281 -4.92 6.04 -5.63
CA ALA A 281 -5.48 5.67 -4.33
C ALA A 281 -5.07 4.23 -4.00
#